data_AF-A0A511B525-F1
#
_entry.id   AF-A0A511B525-F1
#
_cell.length_a   1.000
_cell.length_b   1.000
_cell.length_c   1.000
_cell.angle_alpha   90.00
_cell.angle_beta   90.00
_cell.angle_gamma   90.00
#
_symmetry.space_group_name_H-M   'P 1'
#
loop_
_entity.id
_entity.type
_entity.pdbx_description
1 polymer ?
#
loop_
_entity_poly.entity_id
_entity_poly.type
_entity_poly.pdbx_seq_one_letter_code
_entity_poly.pdbx_strand_id
1 'polypeptide(L)' 'MIYGAHEIENRLTKHNHPWTNGQIERMNRTIMEATVKHFLYDSHEQLSTHLSDFMAVYNFERRLKTLSGLTPYESVCKI' A
#
# COMPACT_ATOMS: atom_id res chain seq x y z
N MET A 1 -24.11 -6.15 5.35
CA MET A 1 -22.82 -6.03 6.04
C MET A 1 -21.78 -6.82 5.26
N ILE A 2 -20.94 -6.16 4.45
CA ILE A 2 -20.02 -6.83 3.51
C ILE A 2 -19.06 -7.78 4.23
N TYR A 3 -18.53 -7.38 5.39
CA TYR A 3 -17.54 -8.17 6.15
C TYR A 3 -18.10 -9.50 6.72
N GLY A 4 -19.35 -9.49 7.21
CA GLY A 4 -19.96 -10.67 7.82
C GLY A 4 -20.25 -11.81 6.84
N ALA A 5 -20.39 -11.50 5.55
CA ALA A 5 -20.56 -12.50 4.49
C ALA A 5 -19.26 -13.24 4.14
N HIS A 6 -18.10 -12.73 4.58
CA HIS A 6 -16.78 -13.26 4.26
C HIS A 6 -16.00 -13.72 5.50
N GLU A 7 -16.67 -13.85 6.66
CA GLU A 7 -16.04 -14.22 7.94
C GLU A 7 -14.87 -13.28 8.33
N ILE A 8 -14.93 -12.01 7.88
CA ILE A 8 -13.90 -11.00 8.18
C ILE A 8 -14.29 -10.27 9.46
N GLU A 9 -13.42 -10.34 10.46
CA GLU A 9 -13.55 -9.54 11.69
C GLU A 9 -13.13 -8.09 11.43
N ASN A 10 -14.04 -7.14 11.68
CA ASN A 10 -13.71 -5.71 11.61
C ASN A 10 -13.12 -5.25 12.96
N ARG A 11 -11.87 -4.77 12.93
CA ARG A 11 -11.16 -4.24 14.09
C ARG A 11 -10.84 -2.76 13.90
N LEU A 12 -11.19 -1.95 14.90
CA LEU A 12 -10.84 -0.53 14.96
C LEU A 12 -9.67 -0.29 15.92
N THR A 13 -8.85 0.71 15.63
CA THR A 13 -7.77 1.14 16.51
C THR A 13 -8.29 1.94 17.71
N LYS A 14 -7.64 1.81 18.86
CA LYS A 14 -7.92 2.64 20.04
C LYS A 14 -7.63 4.12 19.75
N HIS A 15 -8.46 5.02 20.27
CA HIS A 15 -8.26 6.46 20.16
C HIS A 15 -6.88 6.89 20.71
N ASN A 16 -6.19 7.83 20.03
CA ASN A 16 -4.83 8.29 20.34
C ASN A 16 -3.72 7.21 20.24
N HIS A 17 -3.92 6.16 19.44
CA HIS A 17 -2.91 5.10 19.20
C HIS A 17 -2.50 5.00 17.71
N PRO A 18 -2.03 6.10 17.08
CA PRO A 18 -1.80 6.16 15.64
C PRO A 18 -0.71 5.18 15.15
N TRP A 19 0.26 4.83 16.01
CA TRP A 19 1.32 3.89 15.66
C TRP A 19 0.82 2.51 15.22
N THR A 20 -0.40 2.13 15.62
CA THR A 20 -1.07 0.90 15.15
C THR A 20 -1.27 0.90 13.63
N ASN A 21 -1.51 2.07 13.03
CA ASN A 21 -1.64 2.27 11.60
C ASN A 21 -0.33 2.73 10.94
N GLY A 22 0.79 2.74 11.68
CA GLY A 22 2.05 3.32 11.20
C GLY A 22 2.60 2.64 9.93
N GLN A 23 2.32 1.37 9.70
CA GLN A 23 2.69 0.67 8.47
C GLN A 23 1.93 1.22 7.25
N ILE A 24 0.60 1.34 7.34
CA ILE A 24 -0.20 1.86 6.23
C ILE A 24 0.06 3.35 6.00
N GLU A 25 0.31 4.12 7.06
CA GLU A 25 0.70 5.53 6.93
C GLU A 25 2.05 5.72 6.22
N ARG A 26 3.04 4.85 6.53
CA ARG A 26 4.32 4.82 5.80
C ARG A 26 4.11 4.48 4.32
N MET A 27 3.28 3.48 4.02
CA MET A 27 2.96 3.12 2.64
C MET A 27 2.29 4.26 1.89
N ASN A 28 1.27 4.89 2.48
CA ASN A 28 0.56 6.02 1.89
C ASN A 28 1.51 7.19 1.60
N ARG A 29 2.47 7.46 2.49
CA ARG A 29 3.50 8.48 2.23
C ARG A 29 4.37 8.11 1.03
N THR A 30 4.81 6.86 0.90
CA THR A 30 5.59 6.40 -0.26
C THR A 30 4.80 6.55 -1.57
N ILE A 31 3.51 6.19 -1.56
CA ILE A 31 2.64 6.37 -2.72
C ILE A 31 2.51 7.86 -3.07
N MET A 32 2.22 8.72 -2.09
CA MET A 32 2.10 10.16 -2.34
C MET A 32 3.39 10.78 -2.87
N GLU A 33 4.54 10.35 -2.34
CA GLU A 33 5.85 10.78 -2.83
C GLU A 33 6.11 10.33 -4.26
N ALA A 34 5.74 9.11 -4.64
CA ALA A 34 5.92 8.64 -6.02
C ALA A 34 4.93 9.26 -7.02
N THR A 35 3.80 9.81 -6.54
CA THR A 35 2.68 10.25 -7.39
C THR A 35 2.39 11.74 -7.23
N VAL A 36 1.39 12.09 -6.40
CA VAL A 36 0.78 13.42 -6.31
C VAL A 36 1.72 14.54 -5.87
N LYS A 37 2.90 14.22 -5.30
CA LYS A 37 3.92 15.24 -4.98
C LYS A 37 4.78 15.66 -6.17
N HIS A 38 4.89 14.82 -7.20
CA HIS A 38 5.75 15.07 -8.36
C HIS A 38 4.98 15.29 -9.66
N PHE A 39 3.72 14.83 -9.72
CA PHE A 39 2.91 14.86 -10.93
C PHE A 39 1.58 15.56 -10.65
N LEU A 40 1.15 16.37 -11.61
CA LEU A 40 -0.22 16.89 -11.70
C LEU A 40 -0.98 16.01 -12.69
N TYR A 41 -2.21 15.65 -12.34
CA TYR A 41 -3.07 14.82 -13.19
C TYR A 41 -4.24 15.66 -13.69
N ASP A 42 -4.54 15.52 -14.98
CA ASP A 42 -5.69 16.19 -15.61
C ASP A 42 -6.98 15.40 -15.38
N SER A 43 -6.87 14.10 -15.09
CA SER A 43 -8.00 13.23 -14.83
C SER A 43 -7.71 12.18 -13.76
N HIS A 44 -8.78 11.66 -13.17
CA HIS A 44 -8.67 10.56 -12.21
C HIS A 44 -8.13 9.27 -12.86
N GLU A 45 -8.41 9.06 -14.14
CA GLU A 45 -7.94 7.88 -14.90
C GLU A 45 -6.41 7.86 -15.04
N GLN A 46 -5.79 9.03 -15.27
CA GLN A 46 -4.33 9.15 -15.30
C GLN A 46 -3.71 8.79 -13.94
N LEU A 47 -4.29 9.28 -12.84
CA LEU A 47 -3.84 8.92 -11.49
C LEU A 47 -4.01 7.43 -11.22
N SER A 48 -5.16 6.85 -11.60
CA SER A 48 -5.44 5.42 -11.42
C SER A 48 -4.44 4.53 -12.18
N THR A 49 -4.10 4.92 -13.42
CA THR A 49 -3.10 4.22 -14.22
C THR A 49 -1.72 4.28 -13.57
N HIS A 50 -1.25 5.47 -13.20
CA HIS A 50 0.05 5.63 -12.55
C HIS A 50 0.12 4.90 -11.20
N LEU A 51 -0.96 4.90 -10.40
CA LEU A 51 -1.04 4.11 -9.17
C LEU A 51 -0.92 2.61 -9.44
N SER A 52 -1.58 2.12 -10.49
CA SER A 52 -1.52 0.70 -10.87
C SER A 52 -0.10 0.30 -11.29
N ASP A 53 0.56 1.12 -12.10
CA ASP A 53 1.94 0.90 -12.53
C ASP A 53 2.91 0.93 -11.33
N PHE A 54 2.76 1.92 -10.44
CA PHE A 54 3.55 2.00 -9.22
C PHE A 54 3.38 0.75 -8.36
N MET A 55 2.14 0.29 -8.15
CA MET A 55 1.85 -0.89 -7.34
C MET A 55 2.41 -2.17 -7.97
N ALA A 56 2.36 -2.31 -9.30
CA ALA A 56 2.95 -3.44 -10.00
C ALA A 56 4.47 -3.49 -9.79
N VAL A 57 5.18 -2.40 -10.07
CA VAL A 57 6.64 -2.31 -9.88
C VAL A 57 7.00 -2.51 -8.41
N TYR A 58 6.29 -1.86 -7.49
CA TYR A 58 6.57 -1.98 -6.06
C TYR A 58 6.41 -3.41 -5.55
N ASN A 59 5.32 -4.10 -5.91
CA ASN A 59 5.02 -5.43 -5.40
C ASN A 59 5.86 -6.53 -6.04
N PHE A 60 6.17 -6.41 -7.34
CA PHE A 60 6.74 -7.51 -8.11
C PHE A 60 8.21 -7.32 -8.51
N GLU A 61 8.71 -6.09 -8.57
CA GLU A 61 10.08 -5.82 -9.07
C GLU A 61 10.97 -5.18 -7.99
N ARG A 62 10.41 -4.35 -7.12
CA ARG A 62 11.18 -3.60 -6.12
C ARG A 62 11.66 -4.51 -4.99
N ARG A 63 12.96 -4.80 -4.97
CA ARG A 63 13.62 -5.52 -3.86
C ARG A 63 13.83 -4.61 -2.66
N LEU A 64 13.30 -5.02 -1.49
CA LEU A 64 13.37 -4.22 -0.27
C LEU A 64 14.42 -4.78 0.69
N LYS A 65 15.31 -3.90 1.19
CA LYS A 65 16.34 -4.27 2.18
C LYS A 65 15.73 -4.84 3.47
N THR A 66 14.58 -4.29 3.89
CA THR A 66 13.84 -4.76 5.08
C THR A 66 13.26 -6.16 4.91
N LEU A 67 13.12 -6.64 3.67
CA LEU A 67 12.67 -7.99 3.33
C LEU A 67 13.85 -8.86 2.87
N SER A 68 15.07 -8.57 3.34
CA SER A 68 16.30 -9.27 2.95
C SER A 68 16.52 -9.35 1.44
N GLY A 69 16.14 -8.31 0.71
CA GLY A 69 16.29 -8.24 -0.75
C GLY A 69 15.18 -8.93 -1.54
N LEU A 70 14.11 -9.37 -0.89
CA LEU A 70 12.92 -9.89 -1.57
C LEU A 70 12.00 -8.76 -2.03
N THR A 71 11.19 -9.05 -3.05
CA THR A 71 10.06 -8.21 -3.41
C THR A 71 8.92 -8.43 -2.39
N PRO A 72 7.99 -7.46 -2.23
CA PRO A 72 6.83 -7.66 -1.36
C PRO A 72 6.05 -8.92 -1.69
N TYR A 73 5.81 -9.20 -2.98
CA TYR A 73 5.11 -10.41 -3.40
C TYR A 73 5.88 -11.69 -3.02
N GLU A 74 7.19 -11.74 -3.31
CA GLU A 74 8.04 -12.87 -2.89
C GLU A 74 7.99 -13.09 -1.38
N SER A 75 7.94 -12.02 -0.58
CA SER A 75 7.85 -12.12 0.88
C SER A 75 6.51 -12.65 1.36
N VAL A 76 5.40 -12.30 0.73
CA VAL A 76 4.07 -12.82 1.10
C VAL A 76 3.92 -14.28 0.69
N CYS A 77 4.40 -14.67 -0.50
CA CYS A 77 4.32 -16.06 -0.97
C CYS A 77 5.22 -17.04 -0.21
N LYS A 78 6.18 -16.54 0.57
CA LYS A 78 7.04 -17.37 1.45
C LYS A 78 6.42 -17.64 2.82
N ILE A 79 5.39 -16.90 3.20
CA ILE A 79 4.62 -17.12 4.44
C ILE A 79 3.65 -18.27 4.19
#